data_AF-K1WXM2-F1
#
_entry.id   AF-K1WXM2-F1
#
_cell.length_a   1.000
_cell.length_b   1.000
_cell.length_c   1.000
_cell.angle_alpha   90.00
_cell.angle_beta   90.00
_cell.angle_gamma   90.00
#
_symmetry.space_group_name_H-M   'P 1'
#
loop_
_entity.id
_entity.type
_entity.pdbx_description
1 polymer ?
#
loop_
_entity_poly.entity_id
_entity_poly.type
_entity_poly.pdbx_seq_one_letter_code
_entity_poly.pdbx_strand_id
1 'polypeptide(L)'
;MSDQIAESLTYEELLSNLLLNDEIIIEISVEDVERVKIGMKNIKTRKNKKMKEEGLATEDARLEFEAFPSETYGYVNLRIFHTKRGSVAIKNMIIPTGEF
;
A
#
# COMPACT_ATOMS: atom_id res chain seq x y z
N MET A 1 -21.82 22.15 0.22
CA MET A 1 -20.40 21.85 0.46
C MET A 1 -20.40 20.73 1.47
N SER A 2 -20.07 19.53 1.04
CA SER A 2 -20.10 18.36 1.92
C SER A 2 -18.90 18.49 2.85
N ASP A 3 -19.15 18.69 4.13
CA ASP A 3 -18.14 18.48 5.18
C ASP A 3 -17.60 17.06 5.01
N GLN A 4 -16.45 16.93 4.36
CA GLN A 4 -15.71 15.68 4.32
C GLN A 4 -15.23 15.44 5.75
N ILE A 5 -15.92 14.53 6.43
CA ILE A 5 -15.50 14.00 7.72
C ILE A 5 -14.09 13.44 7.48
N ALA A 6 -13.07 14.10 8.03
CA ALA A 6 -11.72 13.56 8.05
C ALA A 6 -11.76 12.30 8.93
N GLU A 7 -11.91 11.14 8.29
CA GLU A 7 -11.93 9.87 8.98
C GLU A 7 -10.52 9.58 9.50
N SER A 8 -10.39 9.47 10.82
CA SER A 8 -9.12 9.16 11.46
C SER A 8 -8.95 7.65 11.50
N LEU A 9 -8.14 7.11 10.59
CA LEU A 9 -7.74 5.70 10.60
C LEU A 9 -6.35 5.52 11.22
N THR A 10 -6.21 4.46 11.99
CA THR A 10 -4.92 3.97 12.49
C THR A 10 -4.13 3.29 11.36
N TYR A 11 -2.80 3.19 11.51
CA TYR A 11 -1.97 2.45 10.56
C TYR A 11 -2.32 0.96 10.49
N GLU A 12 -2.88 0.40 11.56
CA GLU A 12 -3.35 -0.98 11.63
C GLU A 12 -4.62 -1.19 10.80
N GLU A 13 -5.54 -0.24 10.82
CA GLU A 13 -6.74 -0.23 9.97
C GLU A 13 -6.37 -0.04 8.50
N LEU A 14 -5.44 0.86 8.18
CA LEU A 14 -4.93 1.03 6.80
C LEU A 14 -4.31 -0.27 6.28
N LEU A 15 -3.45 -0.93 7.09
CA LEU A 15 -2.86 -2.21 6.70
C LEU A 15 -3.91 -3.31 6.54
N SER A 16 -4.93 -3.33 7.40
CA SER A 16 -6.00 -4.34 7.32
C SER A 16 -6.86 -4.15 6.06
N ASN A 17 -7.22 -2.90 5.74
CA ASN A 17 -7.93 -2.58 4.50
C ASN A 17 -7.12 -2.94 3.26
N LEU A 18 -5.81 -2.68 3.29
CA LEU A 18 -4.91 -3.04 2.21
C LEU A 18 -4.83 -4.57 1.99
N LEU A 19 -4.81 -5.35 3.07
CA LEU A 19 -4.83 -6.82 2.97
C LEU A 19 -6.13 -7.39 2.42
N LEU A 20 -7.24 -6.65 2.52
CA LEU A 20 -8.54 -7.04 1.97
C LEU A 20 -8.70 -6.66 0.49
N ASN A 21 -8.02 -5.61 0.03
CA ASN A 21 -8.25 -5.01 -1.29
C ASN A 21 -7.04 -5.07 -2.23
N ASP A 22 -5.90 -5.64 -1.80
CA ASP A 22 -4.57 -5.67 -2.45
C ASP A 22 -3.92 -4.28 -2.70
N GLU A 23 -4.74 -3.26 -2.88
CA GLU A 23 -4.42 -1.87 -3.13
C GLU A 23 -5.43 -0.95 -2.43
N ILE A 24 -4.95 0.17 -1.88
CA ILE A 24 -5.79 1.29 -1.44
C ILE A 24 -5.20 2.61 -1.94
N ILE A 25 -6.08 3.60 -2.16
CA ILE A 25 -5.70 4.97 -2.48
C ILE A 25 -6.33 5.88 -1.44
N ILE A 26 -5.51 6.69 -0.78
CA ILE A 26 -5.96 7.66 0.23
C ILE A 26 -5.52 9.07 -0.16
N GLU A 27 -6.38 10.05 0.07
CA GLU A 27 -6.02 11.46 -0.04
C GLU A 27 -5.57 11.96 1.33
N ILE A 28 -4.33 12.45 1.42
CA ILE A 28 -3.73 12.91 2.68
C ILE A 28 -2.94 14.20 2.47
N SER A 29 -2.69 14.93 3.56
CA SER A 29 -1.80 16.08 3.54
C SER A 29 -0.41 15.69 3.02
N VAL A 30 0.20 16.55 2.19
CA VAL A 30 1.55 16.35 1.64
C VAL A 30 2.58 16.15 2.76
N GLU A 31 2.40 16.82 3.90
CA GLU A 31 3.31 16.74 5.06
C GLU A 31 3.25 15.37 5.76
N ASP A 32 2.13 14.67 5.64
CA ASP A 32 1.86 13.42 6.35
C ASP A 32 2.30 12.18 5.57
N VAL A 33 2.62 12.33 4.28
CA VAL A 33 2.99 11.22 3.38
C VAL A 33 4.08 10.35 3.97
N GLU A 34 5.17 10.96 4.43
CA GLU A 34 6.32 10.19 4.89
C GLU A 34 6.07 9.58 6.28
N ARG A 35 5.24 10.23 7.10
CA ARG A 35 4.78 9.69 8.38
C ARG A 35 3.94 8.43 8.17
N VAL A 36 3.02 8.44 7.19
CA VAL A 36 2.16 7.29 6.85
C VAL A 36 3.00 6.13 6.30
N LYS A 37 3.92 6.39 5.37
CA LYS A 37 4.83 5.38 4.80
C LYS A 37 5.64 4.65 5.88
N ILE A 38 6.27 5.41 6.78
CA ILE A 38 7.05 4.85 7.89
C ILE A 38 6.15 4.09 8.87
N GLY A 39 5.01 4.69 9.25
CA GLY A 39 4.03 4.09 10.16
C GLY A 39 3.57 2.70 9.67
N MET A 40 3.14 2.62 8.41
CA MET A 40 2.69 1.36 7.81
C MET A 40 3.80 0.30 7.70
N LYS A 41 5.01 0.67 7.30
CA LYS A 41 6.16 -0.25 7.25
C LYS A 41 6.48 -0.83 8.63
N ASN A 42 6.42 0.00 9.67
CA ASN A 42 6.68 -0.41 11.05
C ASN A 42 5.60 -1.38 11.57
N ILE A 43 4.32 -1.08 11.33
CA ILE A 43 3.22 -1.98 11.71
C ILE A 43 3.32 -3.33 10.99
N LYS A 44 3.58 -3.33 9.69
CA LYS A 44 3.79 -4.59 8.95
C LYS A 44 4.96 -5.40 9.49
N THR A 45 6.08 -4.75 9.78
CA THR A 45 7.26 -5.42 10.37
C THR A 45 6.93 -6.02 11.73
N ARG A 46 6.20 -5.29 12.58
CA ARG A 46 5.73 -5.76 13.88
C ARG A 46 4.79 -6.97 13.72
N LYS A 47 3.84 -6.91 12.79
CA LYS A 47 2.91 -8.01 12.48
C LYS A 47 3.67 -9.26 12.02
N ASN A 48 4.61 -9.12 11.08
CA ASN A 48 5.43 -10.24 10.61
C ASN A 48 6.29 -10.84 11.73
N LYS A 49 6.87 -10.02 12.61
CA LYS A 49 7.62 -10.51 13.77
C LYS A 49 6.72 -11.34 14.70
N LYS A 50 5.51 -10.85 15.01
CA LYS A 50 4.55 -11.56 15.85
C LYS A 50 4.13 -12.89 15.22
N MET A 51 3.81 -12.91 13.93
CA MET A 51 3.46 -14.15 13.22
C MET A 51 4.61 -15.17 13.25
N LYS A 52 5.85 -14.71 13.09
CA LYS A 52 7.04 -15.58 13.19
C LYS A 52 7.21 -16.16 14.59
N GLU A 53 7.01 -15.36 15.64
CA GLU A 53 7.06 -15.81 17.04
C GLU A 53 5.96 -16.84 17.36
N GLU A 54 4.81 -16.72 16.72
CA GLU A 54 3.68 -17.66 16.81
C GLU A 54 3.84 -18.91 15.91
N GLY A 55 4.95 -19.03 15.16
CA GLY A 55 5.20 -20.14 14.24
C GLY A 55 4.35 -20.11 12.96
N LEU A 56 3.69 -18.98 12.67
CA LEU A 56 2.88 -18.78 11.48
C LEU A 56 3.73 -18.32 10.29
N ALA A 57 3.25 -18.61 9.08
CA ALA A 57 3.88 -18.12 7.85
C ALA A 57 3.81 -16.58 7.79
N THR A 58 4.95 -15.93 7.54
CA THR A 58 5.00 -14.47 7.38
C THR A 58 4.61 -14.05 5.98
N GLU A 59 4.06 -12.85 5.86
CA GLU A 59 3.75 -12.27 4.55
C GLU A 59 5.02 -11.72 3.89
N ASP A 60 5.41 -12.32 2.77
CA ASP A 60 6.62 -11.97 1.99
C ASP A 60 6.42 -10.77 1.05
N ALA A 61 5.18 -10.30 0.88
CA ALA A 61 4.90 -9.14 0.06
C ALA A 61 5.54 -7.88 0.68
N ARG A 62 6.02 -6.95 -0.14
CA ARG A 62 6.52 -5.64 0.29
C ARG A 62 5.42 -4.60 0.12
N LEU A 63 5.44 -3.57 0.97
CA LEU A 63 4.59 -2.39 0.78
C LEU A 63 5.30 -1.43 -0.17
N GLU A 64 4.63 -1.09 -1.25
CA GLU A 64 5.03 -0.03 -2.15
C GLU A 64 4.06 1.14 -2.05
N PHE A 65 4.57 2.33 -2.41
CA PHE A 65 3.88 3.58 -2.24
C PHE A 65 4.11 4.47 -3.46
N GLU A 66 3.04 4.96 -4.06
CA GLU A 66 3.08 5.86 -5.21
C GLU A 66 2.27 7.11 -4.87
N ALA A 67 2.90 8.28 -4.92
CA ALA A 67 2.26 9.55 -4.64
C ALA A 67 2.03 10.30 -5.96
N PHE A 68 0.81 10.76 -6.20
CA PHE A 68 0.43 11.51 -7.39
C PHE A 68 -0.52 12.67 -7.05
N PRO A 69 -0.61 13.70 -7.90
CA PRO A 69 -1.36 14.92 -7.58
C PRO A 69 -2.82 14.65 -7.18
N SER A 70 -3.30 15.40 -6.19
CA SER A 70 -4.73 15.53 -5.85
C SER A 70 -5.28 16.83 -6.42
N GLU A 71 -6.60 16.89 -6.61
CA GLU A 71 -7.33 18.11 -6.94
C GLU A 71 -7.41 19.08 -5.75
N THR A 72 -7.21 18.57 -4.52
CA THR A 72 -7.26 19.33 -3.27
C THR A 72 -5.89 19.97 -2.97
N TYR A 73 -5.86 21.29 -2.85
CA TYR A 73 -4.63 22.03 -2.55
C TYR A 73 -4.02 21.62 -1.20
N GLY A 74 -2.72 21.29 -1.18
CA GLY A 74 -2.01 20.84 0.03
C GLY A 74 -2.17 19.35 0.33
N TYR A 75 -2.90 18.60 -0.51
CA TYR A 75 -3.10 17.17 -0.40
C TYR A 75 -2.47 16.43 -1.59
N VAL A 76 -2.28 15.13 -1.41
CA VAL A 76 -1.78 14.21 -2.43
C VAL A 76 -2.54 12.90 -2.34
N ASN A 77 -2.72 12.25 -3.48
CA ASN A 77 -3.20 10.89 -3.50
C ASN A 77 -2.03 9.94 -3.27
N LEU A 78 -2.08 9.17 -2.19
CA LEU A 78 -1.12 8.14 -1.87
C LEU A 78 -1.74 6.77 -2.18
N ARG A 79 -1.26 6.15 -3.24
CA ARG A 79 -1.54 4.75 -3.56
C ARG A 79 -0.59 3.84 -2.77
N ILE A 80 -1.16 2.81 -2.16
CA ILE A 80 -0.45 1.84 -1.32
C ILE A 80 -0.82 0.46 -1.82
N PHE A 81 0.17 -0.39 -2.11
CA PHE A 81 -0.07 -1.71 -2.68
C PHE A 81 0.98 -2.74 -2.24
N HIS A 82 0.61 -4.02 -2.32
CA HIS A 82 1.52 -5.13 -2.05
C HIS A 82 2.25 -5.55 -3.33
N THR A 83 3.57 -5.69 -3.27
CA THR A 83 4.36 -6.35 -4.33
C THR A 83 4.90 -7.67 -3.82
N LYS A 84 4.68 -8.74 -4.57
CA LYS A 84 5.26 -10.05 -4.24
C LYS A 84 6.74 -10.04 -4.58
N ARG A 85 7.58 -10.63 -3.71
CA ARG A 85 8.97 -10.94 -4.08
C ARG A 85 8.98 -11.72 -5.38
N GLY A 86 9.69 -11.21 -6.39
CA GLY A 86 9.79 -11.83 -7.72
C GLY A 86 8.89 -11.24 -8.81
N SER A 87 8.16 -10.15 -8.54
CA SER A 87 7.44 -9.42 -9.60
C SER A 87 8.38 -8.50 -10.39
N VAL A 88 8.19 -8.42 -11.71
CA VAL A 88 8.91 -7.51 -12.62
C VAL A 88 7.91 -6.57 -13.28
N ALA A 89 8.23 -5.28 -13.36
CA ALA A 89 7.45 -4.32 -14.13
C ALA A 89 7.67 -4.56 -15.63
N ILE A 90 6.63 -4.96 -16.35
CA ILE A 90 6.71 -5.28 -17.78
C ILE A 90 5.92 -4.23 -18.55
N LYS A 91 6.62 -3.42 -19.36
CA LYS A 91 5.99 -2.39 -20.21
C LYS A 91 5.27 -2.98 -21.42
N ASN A 92 5.85 -4.01 -22.02
CA ASN A 92 5.29 -4.74 -23.16
C ASN A 92 5.64 -6.23 -22.99
N MET A 93 4.63 -7.11 -23.09
CA MET A 93 4.80 -8.56 -23.13
C MET A 93 4.30 -9.05 -24.49
N ILE A 94 5.18 -9.68 -25.28
CA ILE A 94 4.80 -10.32 -26.53
C ILE A 94 4.79 -11.83 -26.27
N ILE A 95 3.62 -12.45 -26.38
CA ILE A 95 3.48 -13.90 -26.31
C ILE A 95 3.39 -14.40 -27.76
N PRO A 96 4.41 -15.08 -28.29
CA PRO A 96 4.35 -15.60 -29.64
C PRO A 96 3.28 -16.70 -29.71
N THR A 97 2.22 -16.47 -30.47
CA THR A 97 1.27 -17.51 -30.86
C THR A 97 1.95 -18.36 -31.94
N GLY A 98 2.60 -19.45 -31.52
CA GLY A 98 3.13 -20.42 -32.44
C GLY A 98 1.98 -21.14 -33.15
N GLU A 99 1.70 -20.76 -34.39
CA GLU A 99 1.17 -21.73 -35.35
C GLU A 99 2.37 -22.61 -35.76
N PHE A 100 2.42 -23.82 -35.21
CA PHE A 100 3.28 -24.91 -35.69
C PHE A 100 2.50 -25.78 -36.66
#